data_AF-A0AA43ALA1-F1
#
_entry.id   AF-A0AA43ALA1-F1
#
_cell.length_a   1.000
_cell.length_b   1.000
_cell.length_c   1.000
_cell.angle_alpha   90.00
_cell.angle_beta   90.00
_cell.angle_gamma   90.00
#
_symmetry.space_group_name_H-M   'P 1'
#
loop_
_entity.id
_entity.type
_entity.pdbx_description
1 polymer ?
#
loop_
_entity_poly.entity_id
_entity_poly.type
_entity_poly.pdbx_seq_one_letter_code
_entity_poly.pdbx_strand_id
1 'polypeptide(L)'
;MKGVERMAVVKKVFVRIALIGLALCAFAGLVLKFMNFRIGPPPPGPPKQRIIEPDTGHDITDAPPEMSLTIGVSNYSDDGLGTVYINNAWAGGMEPRASGNAATCCVTLPRLWHPGLKVTVAYRTSSMFIKDPRSYVERDVPVARYRPFLDGFIYFMYFPNDQVRVVATPYFPGYPKFAYDIDHAELERDPERISRFLIESDGEE
;
A
#
# COMPACT_ATOMS: atom_id res chain seq x y z
N MET A 1 32.94 69.74 46.75
CA MET A 1 33.77 68.66 46.17
C MET A 1 33.09 67.28 46.11
N LYS A 2 32.20 66.90 47.04
CA LYS A 2 31.52 65.58 47.05
C LYS A 2 30.61 65.27 45.83
N GLY A 3 30.07 66.26 45.13
CA GLY A 3 29.15 66.05 43.99
C GLY A 3 29.84 65.62 42.69
N VAL A 4 31.05 66.15 42.43
CA VAL A 4 31.80 65.91 41.19
C VAL A 4 32.37 64.49 41.17
N GLU A 5 32.91 64.02 42.29
CA GLU A 5 33.39 62.62 42.42
C GLU A 5 32.24 61.61 42.27
N ARG A 6 31.07 61.92 42.84
CA ARG A 6 29.89 61.05 42.75
C ARG A 6 29.38 60.94 41.30
N MET A 7 29.37 62.05 40.55
CA MET A 7 29.05 62.05 39.12
C MET A 7 30.07 61.26 38.29
N ALA A 8 31.36 61.38 38.59
CA ALA A 8 32.41 60.62 37.89
C ALA A 8 32.26 59.10 38.11
N VAL A 9 31.94 58.67 39.34
CA VAL A 9 31.68 57.26 39.67
C VAL A 9 30.44 56.74 38.94
N VAL A 10 29.34 57.49 38.95
CA VAL A 10 28.09 57.12 38.25
C VAL A 10 28.32 56.96 36.75
N LYS A 11 29.05 57.89 36.12
CA LYS A 11 29.38 57.82 34.69
C LYS A 11 30.21 56.58 34.36
N LYS A 12 31.16 56.22 35.23
CA LYS A 12 32.03 55.03 35.06
C LYS A 12 31.24 53.72 35.18
N VAL A 13 30.26 53.66 36.09
CA VAL A 13 29.35 52.52 36.24
C VAL A 13 28.46 52.38 35.01
N PHE A 14 27.85 53.47 34.54
CA PHE A 14 27.03 53.46 33.33
C PHE A 14 27.81 52.99 32.09
N VAL A 15 29.05 53.45 31.91
CA VAL A 15 29.91 53.03 30.80
C VAL A 15 30.23 51.53 30.88
N ARG A 16 30.51 51.00 32.07
CA ARG A 16 30.75 49.56 32.25
C ARG A 16 29.51 48.72 31.93
N ILE A 17 28.34 49.14 32.38
CA ILE A 17 27.07 48.45 32.07
C ILE A 17 26.81 48.46 30.56
N ALA A 18 27.02 49.60 29.88
CA ALA A 18 26.87 49.70 28.44
C ALA A 18 27.83 48.78 27.66
N LEU A 19 29.10 48.70 28.09
CA LEU A 19 30.09 47.81 27.47
C LEU A 19 29.77 46.32 27.68
N ILE A 20 29.30 45.95 28.87
CA ILE A 20 28.85 44.57 29.15
C ILE A 20 27.63 44.24 28.28
N GLY A 21 26.67 45.15 28.16
CA GLY A 21 25.51 44.99 27.27
C GLY A 21 25.91 44.79 25.81
N LEU A 22 26.83 45.61 25.29
CA LEU A 22 27.37 45.47 23.94
C LEU A 22 28.08 44.12 23.73
N ALA A 23 28.88 43.68 24.70
CA ALA A 23 29.58 42.39 24.63
C ALA A 23 28.60 41.21 24.62
N LEU A 24 27.53 41.26 25.42
CA LEU A 24 26.47 40.25 25.43
C LEU A 24 25.70 40.21 24.10
N CYS A 25 25.38 41.36 23.51
CA CYS A 25 24.75 41.42 22.19
C CYS A 25 25.65 40.86 21.08
N ALA A 26 26.96 41.17 21.12
CA ALA A 26 27.92 40.63 20.17
C ALA A 26 28.08 39.10 20.33
N PHE A 27 28.09 38.60 21.56
CA PHE A 27 28.13 37.16 21.84
C PHE A 27 26.87 36.44 21.35
N ALA A 28 25.68 37.02 21.56
CA ALA A 28 24.43 36.49 21.02
C ALA A 28 24.44 36.45 19.48
N GLY A 29 24.94 37.51 18.83
CA GLY A 29 25.13 37.53 17.38
C GLY A 29 26.11 36.45 16.88
N LEU A 30 27.18 36.18 17.63
CA LEU A 30 28.15 35.13 17.30
C LEU A 30 27.55 33.72 17.46
N VAL A 31 26.78 33.48 18.53
CA VAL A 31 26.07 32.21 18.77
C VAL A 31 25.06 31.95 17.65
N LEU A 32 24.26 32.95 17.26
CA LEU A 32 23.32 32.82 16.14
C LEU A 32 24.01 32.50 14.81
N LYS A 33 25.20 33.05 14.57
CA LYS A 33 26.01 32.76 13.38
C LYS A 33 26.60 31.34 13.41
N PHE A 34 27.06 30.87 14.56
CA PHE A 34 27.63 29.52 14.72
C PHE A 34 26.59 28.40 14.70
N MET A 35 25.37 28.67 15.14
CA MET A 35 24.30 27.68 15.20
C MET A 35 23.65 27.37 13.85
N ASN A 36 24.12 27.94 12.72
CA ASN A 36 23.56 27.71 11.39
C ASN A 36 22.01 27.78 11.39
N PHE A 37 21.44 28.72 12.16
CA PHE A 37 20.00 28.96 12.21
C PHE A 37 19.56 29.47 10.84
N ARG A 38 19.31 28.56 9.91
CA ARG A 38 18.62 28.84 8.66
C ARG A 38 17.18 29.17 9.04
N ILE A 39 16.87 30.45 9.13
CA ILE A 39 15.50 30.95 9.20
C ILE A 39 14.90 30.72 7.81
N GLY A 40 14.35 29.54 7.58
CA GLY A 40 13.75 29.13 6.32
C GLY A 40 13.28 27.69 6.40
N PRO A 41 12.30 27.29 5.57
CA PRO A 41 11.94 25.88 5.48
C PRO A 41 13.18 25.04 5.16
N PRO A 42 13.29 23.82 5.70
CA PRO A 42 14.38 22.93 5.33
C PRO A 42 14.44 22.81 3.81
N PRO A 43 15.64 22.67 3.21
CA PRO A 43 15.75 22.42 1.78
C PRO A 43 14.84 21.26 1.42
N PRO A 44 14.10 21.34 0.29
CA PRO A 44 13.26 20.24 -0.14
C PRO A 44 14.11 18.96 -0.15
N GLY A 45 13.57 17.90 0.43
CA GLY A 45 14.20 16.59 0.37
C GLY A 45 14.44 16.17 -1.09
N PRO A 46 15.25 15.12 -1.32
CA PRO A 46 15.38 14.57 -2.67
C PRO A 46 13.99 14.34 -3.27
N PRO A 47 13.78 14.68 -4.55
CA PRO A 47 12.48 14.52 -5.19
C PRO A 47 12.05 13.06 -5.06
N LYS A 48 10.83 12.84 -4.57
CA LYS A 48 10.23 11.50 -4.52
C LYS A 48 10.24 10.91 -5.93
N GLN A 49 10.53 9.62 -6.05
CA GLN A 49 10.37 8.93 -7.32
C GLN A 49 8.90 9.05 -7.73
N ARG A 50 8.66 9.63 -8.90
CA ARG A 50 7.31 9.82 -9.40
C ARG A 50 6.69 8.46 -9.71
N ILE A 51 5.51 8.20 -9.15
CA ILE A 51 4.74 6.99 -9.42
C ILE A 51 3.55 7.43 -10.28
N ILE A 52 3.52 6.98 -11.53
CA ILE A 52 2.41 7.20 -12.45
C ILE A 52 1.65 5.90 -12.60
N GLU A 53 0.34 5.95 -12.38
CA GLU A 53 -0.56 4.85 -12.68
C GLU A 53 -0.52 4.57 -14.19
N PRO A 54 -0.07 3.38 -14.63
CA PRO A 54 0.21 3.13 -16.04
C PRO A 54 -1.01 3.28 -16.95
N ASP A 55 -2.20 2.96 -16.45
CA ASP A 55 -3.39 2.82 -17.28
C ASP A 55 -4.18 4.12 -17.46
N THR A 56 -4.04 5.05 -16.52
CA THR A 56 -4.74 6.34 -16.49
C THR A 56 -3.81 7.54 -16.68
N GLY A 57 -2.51 7.36 -16.40
CA GLY A 57 -1.53 8.44 -16.36
C GLY A 57 -1.62 9.31 -15.10
N HIS A 58 -2.41 8.93 -14.11
CA HIS A 58 -2.57 9.69 -12.87
C HIS A 58 -1.29 9.63 -12.03
N ASP A 59 -0.87 10.79 -11.51
CA ASP A 59 0.26 10.89 -10.59
C ASP A 59 -0.17 10.50 -9.18
N ILE A 60 0.35 9.37 -8.71
CA ILE A 60 -0.01 8.73 -7.43
C ILE A 60 1.16 8.74 -6.45
N THR A 61 2.14 9.62 -6.68
CA THR A 61 3.36 9.75 -5.87
C THR A 61 3.07 10.08 -4.40
N ASP A 62 1.99 10.81 -4.14
CA ASP A 62 1.56 11.21 -2.79
C ASP A 62 0.43 10.34 -2.22
N ALA A 63 0.04 9.28 -2.92
CA ALA A 63 -0.89 8.29 -2.36
C ALA A 63 -0.25 7.55 -1.18
N PRO A 64 -1.05 6.96 -0.26
CA PRO A 64 -0.53 6.11 0.80
C PRO A 64 0.40 4.99 0.27
N PRO A 65 1.29 4.41 1.09
CA PRO A 65 2.10 3.27 0.64
C PRO A 65 1.27 1.99 0.43
N GLU A 66 0.05 1.94 0.99
CA GLU A 66 -0.84 0.78 0.94
C GLU A 66 -2.16 1.12 0.25
N MET A 67 -2.80 0.10 -0.32
CA MET A 67 -4.11 0.15 -0.95
C MET A 67 -5.06 -0.84 -0.28
N SER A 68 -6.32 -0.44 -0.12
CA SER A 68 -7.39 -1.34 0.34
C SER A 68 -8.21 -1.78 -0.85
N LEU A 69 -8.25 -3.09 -1.09
CA LEU A 69 -8.86 -3.69 -2.27
C LEU A 69 -10.16 -4.38 -1.93
N THR A 70 -11.14 -4.23 -2.82
CA THR A 70 -12.42 -4.95 -2.75
C THR A 70 -12.19 -6.41 -3.13
N ILE A 71 -12.76 -7.35 -2.40
CA ILE A 71 -12.50 -8.76 -2.67
C ILE A 71 -13.40 -9.24 -3.82
N GLY A 72 -12.81 -9.98 -4.77
CA GLY A 72 -13.55 -10.71 -5.80
C GLY A 72 -13.30 -12.21 -5.70
N VAL A 73 -14.25 -13.01 -6.18
CA VAL A 73 -14.13 -14.47 -6.24
C VAL A 73 -14.46 -14.91 -7.66
N SER A 74 -13.56 -15.68 -8.27
CA SER A 74 -13.77 -16.28 -9.60
C SER A 74 -13.56 -17.79 -9.50
N ASN A 75 -14.61 -18.55 -9.76
CA ASN A 75 -14.60 -20.01 -9.66
C ASN A 75 -14.68 -20.66 -11.04
N TYR A 76 -13.53 -21.06 -11.58
CA TYR A 76 -13.41 -21.76 -12.86
C TYR A 76 -13.64 -23.28 -12.74
N SER A 77 -13.92 -23.79 -11.53
CA SER A 77 -14.22 -25.19 -11.26
C SER A 77 -15.69 -25.52 -11.48
N ASP A 78 -15.97 -26.81 -11.67
CA ASP A 78 -17.32 -27.40 -11.66
C ASP A 78 -17.82 -27.70 -10.23
N ASP A 79 -16.98 -27.50 -9.21
CA ASP A 79 -17.37 -27.55 -7.79
C ASP A 79 -17.61 -26.14 -7.26
N GLY A 80 -18.59 -25.98 -6.37
CA GLY A 80 -18.90 -24.70 -5.74
C GLY A 80 -17.90 -24.34 -4.64
N LEU A 81 -17.83 -23.06 -4.29
CA LEU A 81 -17.09 -22.56 -3.13
C LEU A 81 -18.10 -22.10 -2.07
N GLY A 82 -18.13 -22.80 -0.94
CA GLY A 82 -19.05 -22.48 0.15
C GLY A 82 -18.59 -21.30 1.00
N THR A 83 -17.28 -21.08 1.13
CA THR A 83 -16.72 -19.89 1.78
C THR A 83 -15.30 -19.65 1.28
N VAL A 84 -14.92 -18.38 1.21
CA VAL A 84 -13.60 -17.90 0.82
C VAL A 84 -13.20 -16.74 1.75
N TYR A 85 -11.93 -16.70 2.12
CA TYR A 85 -11.29 -15.65 2.89
C TYR A 85 -9.94 -15.31 2.29
N ILE A 86 -9.55 -14.03 2.37
CA ILE A 86 -8.20 -13.54 2.07
C ILE A 86 -7.75 -12.68 3.25
N ASN A 87 -6.61 -12.99 3.86
CA ASN A 87 -6.11 -12.35 5.08
C ASN A 87 -7.21 -12.19 6.15
N ASN A 88 -7.97 -13.27 6.39
CA ASN A 88 -9.08 -13.34 7.35
C ASN A 88 -10.31 -12.48 6.98
N ALA A 89 -10.27 -11.71 5.89
CA ALA A 89 -11.43 -10.98 5.38
C ALA A 89 -12.33 -11.91 4.58
N TRP A 90 -13.62 -11.93 4.90
CA TRP A 90 -14.60 -12.82 4.26
C TRP A 90 -14.99 -12.32 2.86
N ALA A 91 -14.88 -13.20 1.88
CA ALA A 91 -15.17 -12.91 0.47
C ALA A 91 -16.52 -13.47 0.00
N GLY A 92 -17.23 -14.23 0.84
CA GLY A 92 -18.43 -14.95 0.44
C GLY A 92 -18.15 -16.36 -0.08
N GLY A 93 -19.13 -16.93 -0.78
CA GLY A 93 -19.00 -18.15 -1.57
C GLY A 93 -19.17 -17.83 -3.06
N MET A 94 -18.99 -18.84 -3.91
CA MET A 94 -19.18 -18.70 -5.35
C MET A 94 -19.73 -19.98 -5.95
N GLU A 95 -20.72 -19.84 -6.82
CA GLU A 95 -21.28 -20.97 -7.58
C GLU A 95 -20.21 -21.61 -8.49
N PRO A 96 -20.40 -22.86 -8.92
CA PRO A 96 -19.59 -23.44 -9.99
C PRO A 96 -19.62 -22.55 -11.23
N ARG A 97 -18.48 -22.38 -11.90
CA ARG A 97 -18.37 -21.63 -13.16
C ARG A 97 -18.97 -20.23 -13.07
N ALA A 98 -18.59 -19.48 -12.04
CA ALA A 98 -19.10 -18.12 -11.83
C ALA A 98 -18.01 -17.20 -11.30
N SER A 99 -18.05 -15.95 -11.75
CA SER A 99 -17.26 -14.85 -11.24
C SER A 99 -18.15 -13.81 -10.60
N GLY A 100 -17.68 -13.21 -9.51
CA GLY A 100 -18.39 -12.12 -8.86
C GLY A 100 -17.45 -11.27 -8.02
N ASN A 101 -17.82 -10.00 -7.90
CA ASN A 101 -17.15 -9.08 -7.00
C ASN A 101 -17.91 -9.13 -5.68
N ALA A 102 -17.25 -9.47 -4.58
CA ALA A 102 -17.88 -9.41 -3.28
C ALA A 102 -18.11 -7.93 -2.95
N ALA A 103 -19.26 -7.59 -2.37
CA ALA A 103 -19.51 -6.25 -1.85
C ALA A 103 -18.70 -5.96 -0.56
N THR A 104 -17.84 -6.89 -0.13
CA THR A 104 -17.13 -6.85 1.14
C THR A 104 -15.74 -6.25 0.97
N CYS A 105 -15.50 -5.18 1.70
CA CYS A 105 -14.21 -4.53 1.88
C CYS A 105 -13.55 -5.05 3.18
N CYS A 106 -12.22 -5.22 3.26
CA CYS A 106 -11.19 -5.08 2.23
C CYS A 106 -9.97 -5.93 2.63
N VAL A 107 -9.06 -6.15 1.69
CA VAL A 107 -7.69 -6.60 1.99
C VAL A 107 -6.72 -5.48 1.68
N THR A 108 -5.80 -5.22 2.61
CA THR A 108 -4.74 -4.24 2.43
C THR A 108 -3.51 -4.88 1.80
N LEU A 109 -2.99 -4.29 0.73
CA LEU A 109 -1.75 -4.67 0.07
C LEU A 109 -0.81 -3.46 -0.11
N PRO A 110 0.51 -3.65 -0.22
CA PRO A 110 1.42 -2.58 -0.58
C PRO A 110 1.11 -2.09 -1.99
N ARG A 111 1.20 -0.78 -2.24
CA ARG A 111 0.93 -0.22 -3.58
C ARG A 111 2.04 -0.56 -4.58
N LEU A 112 3.27 -0.71 -4.09
CA LEU A 112 4.38 -1.24 -4.87
C LEU A 112 4.51 -2.74 -4.58
N TRP A 113 4.25 -3.55 -5.59
CA TRP A 113 4.48 -4.99 -5.51
C TRP A 113 5.98 -5.29 -5.30
N HIS A 114 6.28 -6.36 -4.57
CA HIS A 114 7.62 -6.89 -4.38
C HIS A 114 7.62 -8.43 -4.41
N PRO A 115 8.74 -9.08 -4.76
CA PRO A 115 8.88 -10.54 -4.67
C PRO A 115 8.59 -11.04 -3.25
N GLY A 116 8.00 -12.24 -3.16
CA GLY A 116 7.61 -12.84 -1.88
C GLY A 116 6.35 -12.25 -1.24
N LEU A 117 5.65 -11.31 -1.90
CA LEU A 117 4.35 -10.82 -1.43
C LEU A 117 3.30 -11.95 -1.47
N LYS A 118 2.81 -12.35 -0.29
CA LYS A 118 1.83 -13.42 -0.11
C LYS A 118 0.62 -12.93 0.67
N VAL A 119 -0.50 -13.63 0.47
CA VAL A 119 -1.69 -13.51 1.32
C VAL A 119 -2.08 -14.90 1.82
N THR A 120 -2.66 -14.97 3.00
CA THR A 120 -3.26 -16.22 3.50
C THR A 120 -4.66 -16.34 2.94
N VAL A 121 -4.95 -17.42 2.24
CA VAL A 121 -6.30 -17.73 1.76
C VAL A 121 -6.87 -18.89 2.55
N ALA A 122 -8.15 -18.81 2.88
CA ALA A 122 -8.90 -19.92 3.46
C ALA A 122 -10.16 -20.17 2.65
N TYR A 123 -10.40 -21.39 2.19
CA TYR A 123 -11.56 -21.71 1.38
C TYR A 123 -12.09 -23.11 1.64
N ARG A 124 -13.36 -23.33 1.26
CA ARG A 124 -14.01 -24.63 1.33
C ARG A 124 -14.86 -24.85 0.09
N THR A 125 -14.66 -25.98 -0.59
CA THR A 125 -15.53 -26.35 -1.72
C THR A 125 -16.82 -27.03 -1.23
N SER A 126 -17.84 -27.10 -2.09
CA SER A 126 -19.08 -27.81 -1.78
C SER A 126 -18.82 -29.30 -1.54
N SER A 127 -17.93 -29.93 -2.32
CA SER A 127 -17.54 -31.32 -2.10
C SER A 127 -16.86 -31.55 -0.75
N MET A 128 -16.05 -30.58 -0.28
CA MET A 128 -15.45 -30.65 1.06
C MET A 128 -16.54 -30.58 2.15
N PHE A 129 -17.48 -29.64 2.01
CA PHE A 129 -18.59 -29.46 2.95
C PHE A 129 -19.47 -30.70 3.09
N ILE A 130 -19.79 -31.37 1.99
CA ILE A 130 -20.61 -32.60 2.00
C ILE A 130 -19.91 -33.72 2.80
N LYS A 131 -18.58 -33.80 2.76
CA LYS A 131 -17.80 -34.81 3.49
C LYS A 131 -17.64 -34.44 4.97
N ASP A 132 -17.30 -33.20 5.26
CA ASP A 132 -17.21 -32.67 6.61
C ASP A 132 -17.54 -31.16 6.61
N PRO A 133 -18.64 -30.72 7.24
CA PRO A 133 -19.01 -29.32 7.34
C PRO A 133 -17.96 -28.41 7.99
N ARG A 134 -16.99 -28.97 8.73
CA ARG A 134 -15.91 -28.21 9.37
C ARG A 134 -14.61 -28.19 8.56
N SER A 135 -14.53 -28.91 7.45
CA SER A 135 -13.33 -28.94 6.60
C SER A 135 -13.09 -27.59 5.93
N TYR A 136 -11.84 -27.20 5.76
CA TYR A 136 -11.41 -26.08 4.92
C TYR A 136 -9.92 -26.26 4.58
N VAL A 137 -9.47 -25.56 3.55
CA VAL A 137 -8.05 -25.44 3.20
C VAL A 137 -7.59 -24.04 3.57
N GLU A 138 -6.45 -23.94 4.22
CA GLU A 138 -5.78 -22.67 4.54
C GLU A 138 -4.32 -22.77 4.11
N ARG A 139 -3.85 -21.77 3.36
CA ARG A 139 -2.46 -21.70 2.88
C ARG A 139 -2.08 -20.29 2.43
N ASP A 140 -0.79 -20.01 2.44
CA ASP A 140 -0.26 -18.78 1.85
C ASP A 140 -0.12 -18.93 0.33
N VAL A 141 -0.60 -17.93 -0.40
CA VAL A 141 -0.55 -17.88 -1.86
C VAL A 141 0.16 -16.60 -2.29
N PRO A 142 1.13 -16.67 -3.22
CA PRO A 142 1.77 -15.48 -3.75
C PRO A 142 0.75 -14.62 -4.52
N VAL A 143 0.86 -13.31 -4.35
CA VAL A 143 0.07 -12.35 -5.10
C VAL A 143 0.77 -12.13 -6.44
N ALA A 144 0.04 -12.35 -7.52
CA ALA A 144 0.54 -12.14 -8.86
C ALA A 144 1.01 -10.69 -9.04
N ARG A 145 2.07 -10.50 -9.83
CA ARG A 145 2.72 -9.20 -9.99
C ARG A 145 1.77 -8.15 -10.55
N TYR A 146 1.71 -7.00 -9.90
CA TYR A 146 0.94 -5.84 -10.36
C TYR A 146 1.80 -4.58 -10.45
N ARG A 147 1.37 -3.66 -11.32
CA ARG A 147 1.88 -2.29 -11.35
C ARG A 147 1.09 -1.44 -10.34
N PRO A 148 1.65 -0.34 -9.82
CA PRO A 148 0.94 0.50 -8.85
C PRO A 148 -0.32 1.13 -9.44
N PHE A 149 -1.41 1.07 -8.67
CA PHE A 149 -2.72 1.65 -8.97
C PHE A 149 -3.37 2.19 -7.68
N LEU A 150 -4.44 3.01 -7.81
CA LEU A 150 -5.08 3.65 -6.65
C LEU A 150 -6.03 2.73 -5.89
N ASP A 151 -7.02 2.20 -6.60
CA ASP A 151 -8.11 1.40 -6.08
C ASP A 151 -8.49 0.26 -7.04
N GLY A 152 -9.21 -0.73 -6.53
CA GLY A 152 -9.56 -1.88 -7.33
C GLY A 152 -9.91 -3.11 -6.50
N PHE A 153 -9.55 -4.25 -7.06
CA PHE A 153 -9.94 -5.56 -6.60
C PHE A 153 -8.74 -6.42 -6.24
N ILE A 154 -8.99 -7.38 -5.35
CA ILE A 154 -8.16 -8.55 -5.13
C ILE A 154 -9.02 -9.79 -5.38
N TYR A 155 -8.69 -10.55 -6.41
CA TYR A 155 -9.43 -11.74 -6.79
C TYR A 155 -8.82 -12.98 -6.16
N PHE A 156 -9.64 -13.78 -5.48
CA PHE A 156 -9.40 -15.20 -5.29
C PHE A 156 -9.90 -15.94 -6.52
N MET A 157 -8.99 -16.56 -7.27
CA MET A 157 -9.31 -17.28 -8.50
C MET A 157 -9.04 -18.77 -8.28
N TYR A 158 -10.10 -19.58 -8.32
CA TYR A 158 -10.06 -21.02 -8.08
C TYR A 158 -10.22 -21.80 -9.38
N PHE A 159 -9.39 -22.81 -9.57
CA PHE A 159 -9.32 -23.64 -10.77
C PHE A 159 -9.40 -25.12 -10.39
N PRO A 160 -9.68 -26.00 -11.36
CA PRO A 160 -9.62 -27.45 -11.14
C PRO A 160 -8.30 -27.91 -10.51
N ASN A 161 -8.37 -29.00 -9.75
CA ASN A 161 -7.25 -29.60 -9.01
C ASN A 161 -6.67 -28.72 -7.88
N ASP A 162 -7.54 -28.02 -7.15
CA ASP A 162 -7.15 -27.17 -6.01
C ASP A 162 -6.10 -26.10 -6.37
N GLN A 163 -6.11 -25.62 -7.61
CA GLN A 163 -5.23 -24.55 -8.06
C GLN A 163 -5.86 -23.20 -7.69
N VAL A 164 -5.08 -22.36 -7.01
CA VAL A 164 -5.52 -21.01 -6.60
C VAL A 164 -4.53 -19.98 -7.11
N ARG A 165 -5.06 -18.85 -7.56
CA ARG A 165 -4.32 -17.64 -7.89
C ARG A 165 -4.92 -16.44 -7.19
N VAL A 166 -4.07 -15.51 -6.78
CA VAL A 166 -4.48 -14.23 -6.19
C VAL A 166 -3.99 -13.11 -7.08
N VAL A 167 -4.91 -12.29 -7.57
CA VAL A 167 -4.60 -11.20 -8.52
C VAL A 167 -5.13 -9.89 -7.96
N ALA A 168 -4.27 -8.89 -7.83
CA ALA A 168 -4.66 -7.52 -7.51
C ALA A 168 -4.68 -6.66 -8.77
N THR A 169 -5.79 -5.95 -9.02
CA THR A 169 -5.98 -5.20 -10.27
C THR A 169 -7.11 -4.15 -10.14
N PRO A 170 -7.06 -3.03 -10.89
CA PRO A 170 -8.19 -2.11 -11.00
C PRO A 170 -9.34 -2.64 -11.88
N TYR A 171 -9.18 -3.80 -12.52
CA TYR A 171 -10.11 -4.34 -13.50
C TYR A 171 -10.71 -5.68 -13.07
N PHE A 172 -11.76 -6.10 -13.76
CA PHE A 172 -12.40 -7.41 -13.56
C PHE A 172 -12.01 -8.37 -14.70
N PRO A 173 -12.06 -9.71 -14.49
CA PRO A 173 -11.84 -10.70 -15.56
C PRO A 173 -12.70 -10.39 -16.81
N GLY A 174 -12.22 -10.70 -18.02
CA GLY A 174 -12.91 -10.36 -19.27
C GLY A 174 -12.89 -8.88 -19.66
N TYR A 175 -12.34 -7.99 -18.82
CA TYR A 175 -12.08 -6.61 -19.23
C TYR A 175 -10.79 -6.55 -20.08
N PRO A 176 -10.75 -5.82 -21.21
CA PRO A 176 -9.58 -5.80 -22.09
C PRO A 176 -8.27 -5.32 -21.45
N LYS A 177 -8.33 -4.57 -20.35
CA LYS A 177 -7.13 -4.14 -19.59
C LYS A 177 -6.84 -5.00 -18.36
N PHE A 178 -7.64 -6.03 -18.07
CA PHE A 178 -7.26 -7.03 -17.08
C PHE A 178 -5.91 -7.60 -17.52
N ALA A 179 -4.93 -7.63 -16.61
CA ALA A 179 -3.52 -7.87 -16.96
C ALA A 179 -3.29 -9.23 -17.64
N TYR A 180 -4.26 -10.13 -17.52
CA TYR A 180 -4.27 -11.44 -18.11
C TYR A 180 -5.40 -11.55 -19.14
N ASP A 181 -5.17 -12.21 -20.26
CA ASP A 181 -6.23 -12.51 -21.22
C ASP A 181 -7.07 -13.67 -20.68
N ILE A 182 -7.98 -13.43 -19.73
CA ILE A 182 -8.90 -14.45 -19.19
C ILE A 182 -10.29 -13.86 -19.02
N ASP A 183 -11.32 -14.57 -19.50
CA ASP A 183 -12.71 -14.17 -19.32
C ASP A 183 -13.25 -14.49 -17.91
N HIS A 184 -14.46 -14.01 -17.63
CA HIS A 184 -15.21 -14.44 -16.45
C HIS A 184 -15.39 -15.96 -16.45
N ALA A 185 -15.44 -16.57 -15.27
CA ALA A 185 -15.46 -18.02 -15.14
C ALA A 185 -16.70 -18.68 -15.79
N GLU A 186 -17.82 -17.98 -15.85
CA GLU A 186 -19.02 -18.44 -16.53
C GLU A 186 -18.87 -18.53 -18.06
N LEU A 187 -17.97 -17.74 -18.66
CA LEU A 187 -17.73 -17.69 -20.11
C LEU A 187 -16.47 -18.47 -20.52
N GLU A 188 -15.47 -18.52 -19.66
CA GLU A 188 -14.16 -19.06 -20.02
C GLU A 188 -14.17 -20.58 -20.15
N ARG A 189 -13.84 -21.09 -21.35
CA ARG A 189 -13.79 -22.53 -21.65
C ARG A 189 -12.51 -22.93 -22.39
N ASP A 190 -11.65 -21.98 -22.73
CA ASP A 190 -10.42 -22.23 -23.46
C ASP A 190 -9.33 -22.76 -22.50
N PRO A 191 -8.92 -24.03 -22.62
CA PRO A 191 -7.89 -24.61 -21.76
C PRO A 191 -6.52 -23.96 -21.97
N GLU A 192 -6.20 -23.47 -23.17
CA GLU A 192 -4.91 -22.82 -23.44
C GLU A 192 -4.83 -21.48 -22.72
N ARG A 193 -5.92 -20.73 -22.74
CA ARG A 193 -6.02 -19.45 -22.05
C ARG A 193 -5.96 -19.60 -20.53
N ILE A 194 -6.66 -20.60 -19.98
CA ILE A 194 -6.55 -20.96 -18.54
C ILE A 194 -5.11 -21.36 -18.20
N SER A 195 -4.47 -22.20 -19.01
CA SER A 195 -3.10 -22.63 -18.76
C SER A 195 -2.13 -21.46 -18.80
N ARG A 196 -2.28 -20.53 -19.76
CA ARG A 196 -1.46 -19.33 -19.86
C ARG A 196 -1.63 -18.45 -18.62
N PHE A 197 -2.88 -18.19 -18.21
CA PHE A 197 -3.19 -17.46 -17.00
C PHE A 197 -2.49 -18.07 -15.77
N LEU A 198 -2.58 -19.40 -15.59
CA LEU A 198 -1.98 -20.07 -14.44
C LEU A 198 -0.45 -19.94 -14.40
N ILE A 199 0.21 -19.90 -15.56
CA ILE A 199 1.66 -19.70 -15.68
C ILE A 199 2.03 -18.24 -15.39
N GLU A 200 1.34 -17.28 -16.02
CA GLU A 200 1.66 -15.85 -15.90
C GLU A 200 1.32 -15.26 -14.53
N SER A 201 0.36 -15.85 -13.83
CA SER A 201 -0.07 -15.44 -12.49
C SER A 201 0.59 -16.25 -11.36
N ASP A 202 1.47 -17.19 -11.69
CA ASP A 202 2.29 -17.88 -10.70
C ASP A 202 3.28 -16.86 -10.12
N GLY A 203 2.91 -16.26 -8.99
CA GLY A 203 3.65 -15.14 -8.43
C GLY A 203 5.12 -15.48 -8.17
N GLU A 204 5.98 -14.45 -8.18
CA GLU A 204 7.41 -14.65 -7.96
C GLU A 204 7.69 -14.84 -6.45
N GLU A 205 8.36 -15.94 -6.09
CA GLU A 205 8.75 -16.26 -4.70
C GLU A 205 9.80 -15.32 -4.10
#